data_AF-A0A955AL94-F1
#
_entry.id   AF-A0A955AL94-F1
#
_cell.length_a   1.000
_cell.length_b   1.000
_cell.length_c   1.000
_cell.angle_alpha   90.00
_cell.angle_beta   90.00
_cell.angle_gamma   90.00
#
_symmetry.space_group_name_H-M   'P 1'
#
loop_
_entity.id
_entity.type
_entity.pdbx_description
1 polymer ?
#
loop_
_entity_poly.entity_id
_entity_poly.type
_entity_poly.pdbx_seq_one_letter_code
_entity_poly.pdbx_strand_id
1 'polypeptide(L)'
;MTCSCGRNIKVTTSQAGAELHCECGQSVLVPTLRGMQHLPFAESLEEVPSKTSAAKWAGGRGITMATFTGIAIFCISLSALFYFRWYVSRTDFTVEDQLAAEREVFTNFPPQDVAKVWMEFQSHGITSKEAPEYFRWSVYAGEQWILGSISSGIGCFCLIAALITYFSGKSRRG
;
A
#
# COMPACT_ATOMS: atom_id res chain seq x y z
N MET A 1 -12.06 10.77 -53.32
CA MET A 1 -12.17 10.39 -54.74
C MET A 1 -13.51 10.87 -55.27
N THR A 2 -13.60 11.28 -56.54
CA THR A 2 -14.85 11.74 -57.17
C THR A 2 -15.55 10.59 -57.87
N CYS A 3 -16.83 10.34 -57.56
CA CYS A 3 -17.68 9.46 -58.36
C CYS A 3 -18.13 10.17 -59.64
N SER A 4 -18.57 9.42 -60.66
CA SER A 4 -19.13 9.94 -61.92
C SER A 4 -20.32 10.89 -61.72
N CYS A 5 -20.98 10.84 -60.55
CA CYS A 5 -22.01 11.78 -60.14
C CYS A 5 -21.47 13.12 -59.61
N GLY A 6 -20.14 13.33 -59.62
CA GLY A 6 -19.46 14.53 -59.13
C GLY A 6 -19.28 14.60 -57.61
N ARG A 7 -19.72 13.59 -56.85
CA ARG A 7 -19.63 13.57 -55.38
C ARG A 7 -18.28 13.03 -54.90
N ASN A 8 -17.72 13.67 -53.87
CA ASN A 8 -16.51 13.22 -53.20
C ASN A 8 -16.82 12.13 -52.18
N ILE A 9 -16.32 10.92 -52.42
CA ILE A 9 -16.38 9.78 -51.49
C ILE A 9 -15.09 9.79 -50.66
N LYS A 10 -15.25 9.78 -49.34
CA LYS A 10 -14.16 9.57 -48.37
C LYS A 10 -13.89 8.07 -48.29
N VAL A 11 -12.66 7.66 -48.57
CA VAL A 11 -12.22 6.27 -48.51
C VAL A 11 -11.02 6.16 -47.59
N THR A 12 -10.98 5.11 -46.78
CA THR A 12 -9.85 4.81 -45.89
C THR A 12 -8.90 3.83 -46.55
N THR A 13 -7.64 3.78 -46.09
CA THR A 13 -6.64 2.84 -46.61
C THR A 13 -7.05 1.37 -46.47
N SER A 14 -7.87 1.06 -45.47
CA SER A 14 -8.45 -0.27 -45.25
C SER A 14 -9.47 -0.71 -46.32
N GLN A 15 -9.96 0.23 -47.13
CA GLN A 15 -10.94 -0.03 -48.19
C GLN A 15 -10.29 -0.11 -49.58
N ALA A 16 -8.96 -0.21 -49.64
CA ALA A 16 -8.23 -0.36 -50.90
C ALA A 16 -8.68 -1.60 -51.68
N GLY A 17 -9.04 -1.43 -52.95
CA GLY A 17 -9.50 -2.55 -53.80
C GLY A 17 -10.90 -3.08 -53.46
N ALA A 18 -11.63 -2.45 -52.54
CA ALA A 18 -13.03 -2.77 -52.26
C ALA A 18 -13.96 -2.12 -53.29
N GLU A 19 -15.13 -2.71 -53.50
CA GLU A 19 -16.22 -2.11 -54.28
C GLU A 19 -17.15 -1.37 -53.31
N LEU A 20 -17.26 -0.05 -53.46
CA LEU A 20 -18.13 0.78 -52.63
C LEU A 20 -19.35 1.23 -53.42
N HIS A 21 -20.51 1.18 -52.79
CA HIS A 21 -21.74 1.69 -53.38
C HIS A 21 -21.87 3.19 -53.11
N CYS A 22 -22.01 3.99 -54.16
CA CYS A 22 -22.28 5.41 -54.03
C CYS A 22 -23.78 5.64 -53.81
N GLU A 23 -24.15 6.74 -53.16
CA GLU A 23 -25.56 7.14 -52.94
C GLU A 23 -26.33 7.38 -54.25
N CYS A 24 -25.64 7.51 -55.39
CA CYS A 24 -26.27 7.55 -56.71
C CYS A 24 -26.68 6.17 -57.25
N GLY A 25 -26.47 5.09 -56.50
CA GLY A 25 -26.82 3.72 -56.91
C GLY A 25 -25.75 3.02 -57.74
N GLN A 26 -24.62 3.67 -58.02
CA GLN A 26 -23.52 3.09 -58.81
C GLN A 26 -22.43 2.51 -57.91
N SER A 27 -21.90 1.34 -58.27
CA SER A 27 -20.72 0.79 -57.63
C SER A 27 -19.45 1.41 -58.20
N VAL A 28 -18.55 1.82 -57.30
CA VAL A 28 -17.26 2.45 -57.63
C VAL A 28 -16.16 1.57 -57.05
N LEU A 29 -15.27 1.09 -57.92
CA LEU A 29 -14.10 0.34 -57.51
C LEU A 29 -13.07 1.29 -56.88
N VAL A 30 -12.71 1.05 -55.62
CA VAL A 30 -11.66 1.82 -54.95
C VAL A 30 -10.31 1.41 -55.53
N PRO A 31 -9.48 2.37 -56.01
CA PRO A 31 -8.14 2.06 -56.49
C PRO A 31 -7.31 1.31 -55.44
N THR A 32 -6.38 0.47 -55.90
CA THR A 32 -5.46 -0.23 -55.01
C THR A 32 -4.61 0.76 -54.21
N LEU A 33 -3.95 0.30 -53.14
CA LEU A 33 -3.09 1.12 -52.28
C LEU A 33 -2.11 2.01 -53.06
N ARG A 34 -1.60 1.52 -54.19
CA ARG A 34 -0.68 2.27 -55.07
C ARG A 34 -1.36 3.43 -55.80
N GLY A 35 -2.63 3.28 -56.19
CA GLY A 35 -3.42 4.33 -56.82
C GLY A 35 -3.91 5.40 -55.84
N MET A 36 -4.11 5.05 -54.56
CA MET A 36 -4.51 6.00 -53.52
C MET A 36 -3.43 7.04 -53.18
N GLN A 37 -2.15 6.77 -53.48
CA GLN A 37 -1.06 7.72 -53.27
C GLN A 37 -1.17 8.97 -54.15
N HIS A 38 -1.90 8.90 -55.26
CA HIS A 38 -2.08 10.02 -56.19
C HIS A 38 -3.34 10.84 -55.94
N LEU A 39 -4.14 10.50 -54.92
CA LEU A 39 -5.35 11.24 -54.59
C LEU A 39 -5.02 12.39 -53.63
N PRO A 40 -5.66 13.57 -53.78
CA PRO A 40 -5.54 14.65 -52.81
C PRO A 40 -6.05 14.16 -51.46
N PHE A 41 -5.21 14.24 -50.44
CA PHE A 41 -5.61 13.96 -49.07
C PHE A 41 -6.77 14.90 -48.73
N ALA A 42 -7.88 14.32 -48.25
CA ALA A 42 -8.94 15.13 -47.68
C ALA A 42 -8.33 15.85 -46.47
N GLU A 43 -8.15 17.16 -46.58
CA GLU A 43 -7.79 18.02 -45.47
C GLU A 43 -8.78 17.72 -44.35
N SER A 44 -8.29 17.05 -43.31
CA SER A 44 -9.05 16.71 -42.13
C SER A 44 -9.39 18.02 -41.45
N LEU A 45 -10.59 18.53 -41.74
CA LEU A 45 -11.25 19.51 -40.88
C LEU A 45 -11.22 18.93 -39.47
N GLU A 46 -10.33 19.52 -38.67
CA GLU A 46 -10.11 19.29 -37.25
C GLU A 46 -9.98 17.80 -36.88
N GLU A 47 -8.72 17.35 -36.82
CA GLU A 47 -8.33 16.43 -35.77
C GLU A 47 -8.69 17.07 -34.42
N VAL A 48 -9.94 16.85 -33.98
CA VAL A 48 -10.26 16.86 -32.56
C VAL A 48 -9.23 15.93 -31.95
N PRO A 49 -8.34 16.42 -31.08
CA PRO A 49 -7.29 15.58 -30.53
C PRO A 49 -7.99 14.42 -29.87
N SER A 50 -7.84 13.22 -30.45
CA SER A 50 -8.20 11.98 -29.79
C SER A 50 -7.23 11.88 -28.63
N LYS A 51 -7.60 12.55 -27.54
CA LYS A 51 -7.22 12.13 -26.21
C LYS A 51 -7.70 10.69 -26.17
N THR A 52 -6.82 9.74 -26.46
CA THR A 52 -6.74 8.54 -25.64
C THR A 52 -7.02 9.01 -24.23
N SER A 53 -8.25 8.76 -23.80
CA SER A 53 -8.72 9.08 -22.48
C SER A 53 -8.01 8.09 -21.57
N ALA A 54 -6.72 8.34 -21.33
CA ALA A 54 -6.14 8.16 -20.01
C ALA A 54 -7.06 8.99 -19.12
N ALA A 55 -8.12 8.33 -18.66
CA ALA A 55 -9.29 8.95 -18.08
C ALA A 55 -8.78 9.83 -16.97
N LYS A 56 -8.77 11.15 -17.21
CA LYS A 56 -8.17 12.16 -16.33
C LYS A 56 -8.63 11.82 -14.93
N TRP A 57 -7.77 11.17 -14.17
CA TRP A 57 -8.06 10.80 -12.79
C TRP A 57 -8.11 12.16 -12.12
N ALA A 58 -9.33 12.66 -11.86
CA ALA A 58 -9.56 14.05 -11.46
C ALA A 58 -8.53 14.40 -10.38
N GLY A 59 -7.72 15.45 -10.60
CA GLY A 59 -6.45 15.65 -9.89
C GLY A 59 -6.51 15.53 -8.37
N GLY A 60 -7.66 15.83 -7.74
CA GLY A 60 -7.86 15.61 -6.31
C GLY A 60 -7.97 14.15 -5.86
N ARG A 61 -8.53 13.25 -6.68
CA ARG A 61 -8.72 11.82 -6.33
C ARG A 61 -7.43 10.99 -6.40
N GLY A 62 -6.52 11.34 -7.31
CA GLY A 62 -5.21 10.71 -7.36
C GLY A 62 -4.37 11.06 -6.14
N ILE A 63 -4.41 12.33 -5.73
CA ILE A 63 -3.70 12.82 -4.54
C ILE A 63 -4.26 12.16 -3.28
N THR A 64 -5.59 12.14 -3.07
CA THR A 64 -6.16 11.52 -1.86
C THR A 64 -5.84 10.03 -1.77
N MET A 65 -5.92 9.29 -2.87
CA MET A 65 -5.57 7.87 -2.91
C MET A 65 -4.09 7.64 -2.59
N ALA A 66 -3.18 8.44 -3.18
CA ALA A 66 -1.76 8.36 -2.90
C ALA A 66 -1.45 8.68 -1.42
N THR A 67 -2.09 9.69 -0.84
CA THR A 67 -1.90 10.07 0.57
C THR A 67 -2.37 8.98 1.52
N PHE A 68 -3.59 8.46 1.35
CA PHE A 68 -4.10 7.39 2.23
C PHE A 68 -3.30 6.09 2.10
N THR A 69 -2.88 5.74 0.88
CA THR A 69 -2.04 4.56 0.65
C THR A 69 -0.66 4.74 1.27
N GLY A 70 -0.05 5.93 1.14
CA GLY A 70 1.24 6.24 1.75
C GLY A 70 1.20 6.17 3.28
N ILE A 71 0.17 6.78 3.90
CA ILE A 71 -0.04 6.72 5.35
C ILE A 71 -0.26 5.27 5.80
N ALA A 72 -1.08 4.51 5.07
CA ALA A 72 -1.33 3.10 5.37
C ALA A 72 -0.03 2.28 5.37
N ILE A 73 0.80 2.40 4.33
CA ILE A 73 2.08 1.69 4.24
C ILE A 73 3.00 2.08 5.39
N PHE A 74 3.07 3.36 5.72
CA PHE A 74 3.89 3.86 6.83
C PHE A 74 3.42 3.31 8.18
N CYS A 75 2.12 3.38 8.47
CA CYS A 75 1.55 2.86 9.71
C CYS A 75 1.70 1.34 9.84
N ILE A 76 1.52 0.59 8.75
CA ILE A 76 1.71 -0.87 8.74
C ILE A 76 3.19 -1.22 8.98
N SER A 77 4.11 -0.51 8.34
CA SER A 77 5.55 -0.72 8.53
C SER A 77 5.96 -0.44 9.97
N LEU A 78 5.46 0.66 10.54
CA LEU A 78 5.72 1.03 11.94
C LEU A 78 5.12 -0.01 12.91
N SER A 79 3.90 -0.48 12.64
CA SER A 79 3.25 -1.54 13.41
C SER A 79 4.06 -2.84 13.38
N ALA A 80 4.57 -3.24 12.20
CA ALA A 80 5.42 -4.40 12.05
C ALA A 80 6.71 -4.29 12.90
N LEU A 81 7.33 -3.11 12.95
CA LEU A 81 8.50 -2.88 13.82
C LEU A 81 8.14 -2.99 15.31
N PHE A 82 7.01 -2.44 15.74
CA PHE A 82 6.57 -2.55 17.12
C PHE A 82 6.25 -4.00 17.51
N TYR A 83 5.58 -4.76 16.65
CA TYR A 83 5.33 -6.18 16.89
C TYR A 83 6.61 -7.02 16.88
N PHE A 84 7.56 -6.69 16.01
CA PHE A 84 8.87 -7.34 16.01
C PHE A 84 9.62 -7.08 17.31
N ARG A 85 9.65 -5.83 17.79
CA ARG A 85 10.26 -5.47 19.08
C ARG A 85 9.58 -6.20 20.22
N TRP A 86 8.23 -6.22 20.24
CA TRP A 86 7.44 -6.95 21.23
C TRP A 86 7.78 -8.43 21.25
N TYR A 87 7.89 -9.06 20.07
CA TYR A 87 8.23 -10.48 19.94
C TYR A 87 9.63 -10.78 20.50
N VAL A 88 10.63 -9.95 20.17
CA VAL A 88 12.01 -10.11 20.67
C VAL A 88 12.10 -9.81 22.18
N SER A 89 11.34 -8.84 22.69
CA SER A 89 11.35 -8.47 24.11
C SER A 89 10.48 -9.35 25.00
N ARG A 90 9.83 -10.38 24.43
CA ARG A 90 8.94 -11.25 25.20
C ARG A 90 9.79 -12.20 26.04
N THR A 91 9.97 -11.85 27.31
CA THR A 91 10.51 -12.75 28.31
C THR A 91 9.34 -13.49 28.95
N ASP A 92 9.21 -14.80 28.70
CA ASP A 92 8.23 -15.66 29.40
C ASP A 92 8.62 -15.93 30.86
N PHE A 93 9.56 -15.14 31.40
CA PHE A 93 10.07 -15.28 32.76
C PHE A 93 8.99 -14.86 33.76
N THR A 94 8.47 -15.84 34.48
CA THR A 94 7.41 -15.63 35.48
C THR A 94 7.99 -15.24 36.83
N VAL A 95 7.14 -14.73 37.72
CA VAL A 95 7.53 -14.45 39.12
C VAL A 95 7.93 -15.75 39.82
N GLU A 96 7.25 -16.84 39.47
CA GLU A 96 7.50 -18.19 39.94
C GLU A 96 8.90 -18.69 39.53
N ASP A 97 9.30 -18.44 38.28
CA ASP A 97 10.65 -18.77 37.79
C ASP A 97 11.72 -17.96 38.53
N GLN A 98 11.46 -16.68 38.83
CA GLN A 98 12.37 -15.88 39.65
C GLN A 98 12.48 -16.43 41.06
N LEU A 99 11.36 -16.73 41.71
CA LEU A 99 11.35 -17.27 43.08
C LEU A 99 12.06 -18.62 43.14
N ALA A 100 11.94 -19.44 42.09
CA ALA A 100 12.65 -20.71 41.97
C ALA A 100 14.16 -20.48 41.84
N ALA A 101 14.59 -19.58 40.95
CA ALA A 101 16.00 -19.24 40.75
C ALA A 101 16.62 -18.61 42.01
N GLU A 102 15.93 -17.66 42.65
CA GLU A 102 16.38 -17.05 43.91
C GLU A 102 16.49 -18.12 45.00
N ARG A 103 15.51 -19.02 45.14
CA ARG A 103 15.55 -20.11 46.12
C ARG A 103 16.73 -21.05 45.88
N GLU A 104 17.05 -21.37 44.63
CA GLU A 104 18.19 -22.21 44.28
C GLU A 104 19.50 -21.55 44.72
N VAL A 105 19.66 -20.25 44.45
CA VAL A 105 20.82 -19.48 44.92
C VAL A 105 20.91 -19.53 46.45
N PHE A 106 19.82 -19.22 47.17
CA PHE A 106 19.82 -19.23 48.64
C PHE A 106 20.08 -20.62 49.24
N THR A 107 19.66 -21.69 48.56
CA THR A 107 19.88 -23.07 49.04
C THR A 107 21.35 -23.47 48.95
N ASN A 108 22.07 -22.96 47.95
CA ASN A 108 23.49 -23.24 47.73
C ASN A 108 24.43 -22.29 48.48
N PHE A 109 23.89 -21.26 49.14
CA PHE A 109 24.69 -20.28 49.86
C PHE A 109 25.22 -20.85 51.19
N PRO A 110 26.54 -20.76 51.47
CA PRO A 110 27.08 -21.21 52.75
C PRO A 110 26.52 -20.38 53.91
N PRO A 111 26.19 -20.99 55.07
CA PRO A 111 25.60 -20.27 56.21
C PRO A 111 26.41 -19.05 56.68
N GLN A 112 27.75 -19.15 56.64
CA GLN A 112 28.64 -18.05 57.01
C GLN A 112 28.54 -16.85 56.05
N ASP A 113 28.24 -17.06 54.78
CA ASP A 113 28.16 -15.98 53.79
C ASP A 113 26.80 -15.29 53.84
N VAL A 114 25.73 -16.04 54.13
CA VAL A 114 24.41 -15.44 54.44
C VAL A 114 24.50 -14.50 55.63
N ALA A 115 25.23 -14.88 56.69
CA ALA A 115 25.44 -14.02 57.85
C ALA A 115 26.19 -12.73 57.51
N LYS A 116 27.19 -12.78 56.62
CA LYS A 116 27.90 -11.58 56.14
C LYS A 116 26.98 -10.66 55.36
N VAL A 117 26.22 -11.21 54.41
CA VAL A 117 25.25 -10.47 53.60
C VAL A 117 24.20 -9.80 54.51
N TRP A 118 23.73 -10.50 55.54
CA TRP A 118 22.82 -9.93 56.53
C TRP A 118 23.42 -8.77 57.33
N MET A 119 24.68 -8.91 57.79
CA MET A 119 25.37 -7.82 58.49
C MET A 119 25.61 -6.61 57.56
N GLU A 120 25.88 -6.85 56.28
CA GLU A 120 26.03 -5.80 55.28
C GLU A 120 24.70 -5.06 55.01
N PHE A 121 23.58 -5.79 54.96
CA PHE A 121 22.25 -5.18 54.90
C PHE A 121 21.91 -4.35 56.15
N GLN A 122 22.31 -4.81 57.34
CA GLN A 122 22.10 -4.03 58.56
C GLN A 122 22.93 -2.74 58.58
N SER A 123 24.16 -2.77 58.04
CA SER A 123 25.05 -1.60 58.06
C SER A 123 24.72 -0.57 57.01
N HIS A 124 24.30 -0.98 55.80
CA HIS A 124 23.95 -0.07 54.70
C HIS A 124 22.45 0.28 54.64
N GLY A 125 21.61 -0.44 55.39
CA GLY A 125 20.16 -0.34 55.32
C GLY A 125 19.57 -1.04 54.10
N ILE A 126 18.26 -1.31 54.14
CA ILE A 126 17.54 -1.89 53.01
C ILE A 126 17.18 -0.75 52.06
N THR A 127 18.02 -0.54 51.04
CA THR A 127 17.68 0.37 49.93
C THR A 127 16.51 -0.18 49.12
N SER A 128 15.80 0.67 48.40
CA SER A 128 14.74 0.22 47.48
C SER A 128 15.32 -0.77 46.46
N LYS A 129 14.80 -2.00 46.42
CA LYS A 129 15.15 -2.99 45.39
C LYS A 129 14.68 -2.41 44.05
N GLU A 130 15.62 -2.20 43.11
CA GLU A 130 15.23 -1.87 41.74
C GLU A 130 14.37 -2.99 41.18
N ALA A 131 13.35 -2.62 40.39
CA ALA A 131 12.52 -3.62 39.74
C ALA A 131 13.41 -4.53 38.87
N PRO A 132 13.25 -5.87 38.98
CA PRO A 132 14.04 -6.80 38.17
C PRO A 132 13.97 -6.46 36.68
N GLU A 133 15.04 -6.75 35.94
CA GLU A 133 15.10 -6.41 34.51
C GLU A 133 13.93 -7.00 33.72
N TYR A 134 13.56 -8.26 33.97
CA TYR A 134 12.44 -8.91 33.27
C TYR A 134 11.10 -8.17 33.49
N PHE A 135 10.90 -7.56 34.66
CA PHE A 135 9.69 -6.77 34.95
C PHE A 135 9.68 -5.49 34.12
N ARG A 136 10.85 -4.84 33.96
CA ARG A 136 10.98 -3.67 33.09
C ARG A 136 10.74 -4.05 31.62
N TRP A 137 11.25 -5.19 31.18
CA TRP A 137 11.04 -5.70 29.83
C TRP A 137 9.59 -6.11 29.57
N SER A 138 8.89 -6.66 30.55
CA SER A 138 7.47 -7.04 30.41
C SER A 138 6.56 -5.81 30.31
N VAL A 139 6.82 -4.76 31.11
CA VAL A 139 6.14 -3.47 31.00
C VAL A 139 6.40 -2.85 29.63
N TYR A 140 7.67 -2.81 29.20
CA TYR A 140 8.05 -2.30 27.89
C TYR A 140 7.36 -3.06 26.74
N ALA A 141 7.32 -4.39 26.81
CA ALA A 141 6.62 -5.22 25.84
C ALA A 141 5.12 -4.87 25.79
N GLY A 142 4.48 -4.68 26.95
CA GLY A 142 3.09 -4.23 27.02
C GLY A 142 2.85 -2.91 26.27
N GLU A 143 3.72 -1.91 26.49
CA GLU A 143 3.63 -0.62 25.78
C GLU A 143 3.82 -0.78 24.27
N GLN A 144 4.80 -1.59 23.83
CA GLN A 144 5.02 -1.85 22.39
C GLN A 144 3.81 -2.53 21.74
N TRP A 145 3.13 -3.44 22.44
CA TRP A 145 1.92 -4.09 21.95
C TRP A 145 0.76 -3.11 21.78
N ILE A 146 0.58 -2.18 22.72
CA ILE A 146 -0.45 -1.13 22.64
C ILE A 146 -0.16 -0.20 21.44
N LEU A 147 1.07 0.31 21.32
CA LEU A 147 1.46 1.19 20.22
C LEU A 147 1.37 0.49 18.85
N GLY A 148 1.78 -0.78 18.78
CA GLY A 148 1.62 -1.64 17.60
C GLY A 148 0.16 -1.81 17.19
N SER A 149 -0.74 -1.98 18.17
CA SER A 149 -2.17 -2.14 17.93
C SER A 149 -2.84 -0.85 17.45
N ILE A 150 -2.49 0.30 18.04
CA ILE A 150 -2.99 1.62 17.61
C ILE A 150 -2.55 1.93 16.17
N SER A 151 -1.27 1.75 15.87
CA SER A 151 -0.73 2.01 14.53
C SER A 151 -1.33 1.07 13.47
N SER A 152 -1.54 -0.20 13.82
CA SER A 152 -2.27 -1.17 12.98
C SER A 152 -3.71 -0.70 12.69
N GLY A 153 -4.43 -0.25 13.71
CA GLY A 153 -5.80 0.29 13.56
C GLY A 153 -5.87 1.46 12.58
N ILE A 154 -4.95 2.43 12.72
CA ILE A 154 -4.86 3.59 11.81
C ILE A 154 -4.54 3.14 10.37
N GLY A 155 -3.58 2.22 10.22
CA GLY A 155 -3.19 1.68 8.91
C GLY A 155 -4.36 1.00 8.20
N CYS A 156 -5.09 0.14 8.90
CA CYS A 156 -6.29 -0.52 8.39
C CYS A 156 -7.38 0.48 7.97
N PHE A 157 -7.64 1.50 8.80
CA PHE A 157 -8.60 2.55 8.46
C PHE A 157 -8.21 3.29 7.17
N CYS A 158 -6.93 3.68 7.03
CA CYS A 158 -6.44 4.35 5.82
C CYS A 158 -6.52 3.45 4.58
N LEU A 159 -6.24 2.15 4.70
CA LEU A 159 -6.43 1.20 3.61
C LEU A 159 -7.89 1.11 3.18
N ILE A 160 -8.82 1.01 4.14
CA ILE A 160 -10.26 0.95 3.86
C ILE A 160 -10.71 2.24 3.14
N ALA A 161 -10.27 3.41 3.60
CA ALA A 161 -10.55 4.68 2.93
C ALA A 161 -10.00 4.73 1.49
N ALA A 162 -8.78 4.21 1.27
CA ALA A 162 -8.20 4.10 -0.07
C ALA A 162 -9.02 3.16 -0.97
N LEU A 163 -9.51 2.04 -0.44
CA LEU A 163 -10.36 1.11 -1.19
C LEU A 163 -11.72 1.73 -1.54
N ILE A 164 -12.37 2.41 -0.58
CA ILE A 164 -13.66 3.09 -0.83
C ILE A 164 -13.50 4.16 -1.91
N THR A 165 -12.44 4.96 -1.86
CA THR A 165 -12.17 5.98 -2.89
C THR A 165 -11.89 5.35 -4.27
N TYR A 166 -11.22 4.21 -4.31
CA TYR A 166 -11.00 3.44 -5.54
C TYR A 166 -12.31 2.87 -6.14
N PHE A 167 -13.11 2.16 -5.34
CA PHE A 167 -14.35 1.53 -5.81
C PHE A 167 -15.43 2.54 -6.18
N SER A 168 -15.55 3.65 -5.45
CA SER A 168 -16.46 4.75 -5.80
C SER A 168 -16.08 5.45 -7.12
N GLY A 169 -14.82 5.33 -7.56
CA GLY A 169 -14.39 5.76 -8.88
C GLY A 169 -14.78 4.79 -9.99
N LYS A 170 -14.70 3.48 -9.72
CA LYS A 170 -15.02 2.41 -10.68
C LYS A 170 -16.53 2.33 -10.98
N SER A 171 -17.39 2.44 -9.96
CA SER A 171 -18.85 2.33 -10.11
C SER A 171 -19.50 3.42 -10.95
N ARG A 172 -18.84 4.57 -11.17
CA ARG A 172 -19.37 5.66 -12.03
C ARG A 172 -18.97 5.54 -13.51
N ARG A 173 -18.14 4.55 -13.88
CA ARG A 173 -17.63 4.37 -15.26
C ARG A 173 -18.29 3.20 -16.01
N GLY A 174 -19.09 2.37 -15.35
CA GLY A 174 -19.90 1.32 -15.97
C GLY A 174 -21.36 1.77 -16.04
#